data_AF-A0A4Y8C6T7-F1
#
_entry.id   AF-A0A4Y8C6T7-F1
#
_cell.length_a   1.000
_cell.length_b   1.000
_cell.length_c   1.000
_cell.angle_alpha   90.00
_cell.angle_beta   90.00
_cell.angle_gamma   90.00
#
_symmetry.space_group_name_H-M   'P 1'
#
loop_
_entity.id
_entity.type
_entity.pdbx_description
1 polymer ?
#
loop_
_entity_poly.entity_id
_entity_poly.type
_entity_poly.pdbx_seq_one_letter_code
_entity_poly.pdbx_strand_id
1 'polypeptide(L)'
;DADTSELKEKNKYYQLIVGKYDIYSMFCLRQTLNSFNVKYFLLKSGDSPEIFLDTGNEKLIDDIIKELKKYKINTEVKEIW
;
A
#
# COMPACT_ATOMS: atom_id res chain seq x y z
N ASP A 1 -7.68 36.70 -1.59
CA ASP A 1 -7.56 35.33 -2.15
C ASP A 1 -6.61 34.54 -1.28
N ALA A 2 -7.13 33.64 -0.46
CA ALA A 2 -6.34 32.62 0.21
C ALA A 2 -7.01 31.29 -0.11
N ASP A 3 -6.49 30.65 -1.15
CA ASP A 3 -6.85 29.33 -1.64
C ASP A 3 -6.92 28.36 -0.46
N THR A 4 -8.12 28.16 0.07
CA THR A 4 -8.41 27.13 1.07
C THR A 4 -8.74 25.84 0.31
N SER A 5 -7.87 25.49 -0.64
CA SER A 5 -7.93 24.24 -1.42
C SER A 5 -7.16 23.11 -0.72
N GLU A 6 -6.43 23.41 0.35
CA GLU A 6 -5.65 22.44 1.15
C GLU A 6 -6.41 21.91 2.38
N LEU A 7 -7.75 21.90 2.32
CA LEU A 7 -8.56 21.20 3.31
C LEU A 7 -8.33 19.70 3.15
N LYS A 8 -7.27 19.22 3.82
CA LYS A 8 -7.08 17.87 4.34
C LYS A 8 -7.75 16.84 3.43
N GLU A 9 -7.13 16.54 2.30
CA GLU A 9 -7.39 15.27 1.62
C GLU A 9 -7.27 14.22 2.71
N LYS A 10 -8.41 13.64 3.11
CA LYS A 10 -8.51 12.63 4.16
C LYS A 10 -7.40 11.64 3.85
N ASN A 11 -6.41 11.51 4.73
CA ASN A 11 -5.37 10.50 4.57
C ASN A 11 -6.09 9.16 4.58
N LYS A 12 -6.51 8.69 3.40
CA LYS A 12 -7.09 7.38 3.24
C LYS A 12 -5.95 6.41 3.49
N TYR A 13 -6.08 5.58 4.52
CA TYR A 13 -5.11 4.51 4.70
C TYR A 13 -5.62 3.28 3.97
N TYR A 14 -4.74 2.61 3.24
CA TYR A 14 -5.04 1.32 2.62
C TYR A 14 -4.18 0.25 3.25
N GLN A 15 -4.80 -0.75 3.82
CA GLN A 15 -4.11 -1.92 4.34
C GLN A 15 -4.02 -2.99 3.25
N LEU A 16 -2.80 -3.36 2.88
CA LEU A 16 -2.49 -4.58 2.14
C LEU A 16 -2.16 -5.70 3.11
N ILE A 17 -2.95 -6.76 3.05
CA ILE A 17 -2.73 -8.01 3.75
C ILE A 17 -2.06 -8.97 2.77
N VAL A 18 -0.82 -9.34 3.03
CA VAL A 18 -0.06 -10.26 2.17
C VAL A 18 -0.15 -11.67 2.76
N GLY A 19 -0.92 -12.54 2.12
CA GLY A 19 -1.17 -13.89 2.65
C GLY A 19 0.04 -14.85 2.53
N LYS A 20 0.90 -14.66 1.52
CA LYS A 20 2.12 -15.47 1.34
C LYS A 20 3.36 -14.61 1.46
N TYR A 21 3.99 -14.69 2.62
CA TYR A 21 5.13 -13.86 2.99
C TYR A 21 6.46 -14.58 2.79
N ASP A 22 6.95 -14.55 1.55
CA ASP A 22 8.30 -15.00 1.19
C ASP A 22 9.27 -13.80 1.09
N ILE A 23 10.57 -14.05 1.25
CA ILE A 23 11.64 -13.03 1.12
C ILE A 23 11.52 -12.28 -0.21
N TYR A 24 11.13 -12.99 -1.27
CA TYR A 24 10.90 -12.43 -2.60
C TYR A 24 9.70 -11.45 -2.63
N SER A 25 8.57 -11.81 -2.00
CA SER A 25 7.38 -10.95 -1.94
C SER A 25 7.68 -9.62 -1.26
N MET A 26 8.47 -9.65 -0.18
CA MET A 26 8.93 -8.45 0.52
C MET A 26 9.81 -7.55 -0.35
N PHE A 27 10.73 -8.16 -1.10
CA PHE A 27 11.61 -7.41 -1.98
C PHE A 27 10.81 -6.71 -3.09
N CYS A 28 9.94 -7.44 -3.78
CA CYS A 28 9.07 -6.87 -4.81
C CYS A 28 8.18 -5.77 -4.23
N LEU A 29 7.55 -6.01 -3.08
CA LEU A 29 6.71 -5.01 -2.43
C LEU A 29 7.50 -3.73 -2.10
N ARG A 30 8.66 -3.84 -1.47
CA ARG A 30 9.50 -2.66 -1.19
C ARG A 30 9.92 -1.93 -2.45
N GLN A 31 10.30 -2.67 -3.50
CA GLN A 31 10.71 -2.10 -4.78
C GLN A 31 9.55 -1.33 -5.43
N THR A 32 8.38 -1.96 -5.52
CA THR A 32 7.15 -1.36 -6.04
C THR A 32 6.81 -0.08 -5.25
N LEU A 33 6.68 -0.17 -3.93
CA LEU A 33 6.32 0.97 -3.09
C LEU A 33 7.34 2.13 -3.16
N ASN A 34 8.63 1.81 -3.25
CA ASN A 34 9.68 2.81 -3.44
C ASN A 34 9.59 3.48 -4.82
N SER A 35 9.30 2.70 -5.88
CA SER A 35 9.10 3.19 -7.24
C SER A 35 7.90 4.14 -7.34
N PHE A 36 6.83 3.88 -6.59
CA PHE A 36 5.66 4.76 -6.52
C PHE A 36 5.82 5.93 -5.55
N ASN A 37 6.98 6.04 -4.87
CA ASN A 37 7.25 7.06 -3.85
C ASN A 37 6.13 7.16 -2.79
N VAL A 38 5.53 6.02 -2.44
CA VAL A 38 4.42 5.97 -1.49
C VAL A 38 4.96 5.72 -0.08
N LYS A 39 4.41 6.44 0.90
CA LYS A 39 4.72 6.17 2.31
C LYS A 39 3.94 4.94 2.74
N TYR A 40 4.64 4.02 3.40
CA TYR A 40 4.03 2.80 3.90
C TYR A 40 4.57 2.44 5.29
N PHE A 41 3.72 1.76 6.05
CA PHE A 41 4.02 1.20 7.35
C PHE A 41 3.90 -0.31 7.27
N LEU A 42 4.91 -1.03 7.75
CA LEU A 42 4.90 -2.48 7.75
C LEU A 42 4.71 -2.97 9.19
N LEU A 43 3.52 -3.49 9.48
CA LEU A 43 3.16 -4.09 10.75
C LEU A 43 3.33 -5.60 10.63
N LYS A 44 4.34 -6.13 11.32
CA LYS A 44 4.54 -7.58 11.44
C LYS A 44 3.67 -8.10 12.59
N SER A 45 2.39 -8.36 12.32
CA SER A 45 1.51 -9.07 13.25
C SER A 45 1.70 -10.59 13.07
N GLY A 46 2.82 -11.12 13.57
CA GLY A 46 3.05 -12.58 13.60
C GLY A 46 3.15 -13.23 12.21
N ASP A 47 2.21 -14.12 11.91
CA ASP A 47 2.21 -15.00 10.71
C ASP A 47 1.86 -14.27 9.41
N SER A 48 1.21 -13.10 9.51
CA SER A 48 0.78 -12.31 8.36
C SER A 48 1.22 -10.85 8.53
N PRO A 49 2.13 -10.35 7.68
CA PRO A 49 2.50 -8.96 7.71
C PRO A 49 1.44 -8.12 6.99
N GLU A 50 1.07 -7.05 7.68
CA GLU A 50 0.10 -6.07 7.23
C GLU A 50 0.89 -4.82 6.80
N ILE A 51 0.66 -4.36 5.57
CA ILE A 51 1.29 -3.15 5.05
C ILE A 51 0.22 -2.08 4.95
N PHE A 52 0.42 -0.95 5.60
CA PHE A 52 -0.49 0.19 5.53
C PHE A 52 0.12 1.25 4.63
N LEU A 53 -0.59 1.62 3.59
CA LEU A 53 -0.21 2.68 2.67
C LEU A 53 -0.89 3.96 3.10
N ASP A 54 -0.09 5.00 3.30
CA ASP A 54 -0.54 6.37 3.53
C ASP A 54 -0.73 7.03 2.17
N THR A 55 -1.87 6.77 1.52
CA THR A 55 -2.14 7.31 0.18
C THR A 55 -3.64 7.50 -0.07
N GLY A 56 -4.05 8.73 -0.39
CA GLY A 56 -5.41 9.05 -0.83
C GLY A 56 -5.74 8.58 -2.24
N ASN A 57 -4.75 8.09 -2.99
CA ASN A 57 -4.86 7.83 -4.42
C ASN A 57 -5.24 6.37 -4.72
N GLU A 58 -6.54 6.11 -4.90
CA GLU A 58 -7.09 4.80 -5.27
C GLU A 58 -6.46 4.21 -6.54
N LYS A 59 -6.14 5.06 -7.53
CA LYS A 59 -5.43 4.62 -8.76
C LYS A 59 -4.06 4.04 -8.46
N LEU A 60 -3.34 4.63 -7.51
CA LEU A 60 -1.99 4.22 -7.14
C LEU A 60 -2.05 2.87 -6.39
N ILE A 61 -3.08 2.67 -5.56
CA ILE A 61 -3.38 1.36 -4.94
C ILE A 61 -3.65 0.29 -6.00
N ASP A 62 -4.51 0.56 -6.99
CA ASP A 62 -4.81 -0.39 -8.07
C ASP A 62 -3.55 -0.76 -8.87
N ASP A 63 -2.68 0.22 -9.15
CA ASP A 63 -1.41 -0.01 -9.84
C ASP A 63 -0.46 -0.88 -9.00
N ILE A 64 -0.33 -0.61 -7.70
CA ILE A 64 0.44 -1.44 -6.76
C ILE A 64 -0.11 -2.88 -6.74
N ILE A 65 -1.43 -3.07 -6.61
CA ILE A 65 -2.04 -4.39 -6.60
C ILE A 65 -1.77 -5.13 -7.92
N LYS A 66 -1.88 -4.44 -9.07
CA LYS A 66 -1.57 -5.02 -10.38
C LYS A 66 -0.12 -5.48 -10.49
N GLU A 67 0.82 -4.65 -10.04
CA GLU A 67 2.24 -5.02 -10.00
C GLU A 67 2.46 -6.23 -9.10
N LEU A 68 1.92 -6.21 -7.88
CA LEU A 68 2.02 -7.34 -6.94
C LEU A 68 1.41 -8.63 -7.50
N LYS A 69 0.32 -8.52 -8.27
CA LYS A 69 -0.32 -9.65 -8.95
C LYS A 69 0.56 -10.24 -10.06
N LYS A 70 1.36 -9.43 -10.77
CA LYS A 70 2.35 -9.93 -11.76
C LYS A 70 3.39 -10.82 -11.09
N TYR A 71 3.77 -10.50 -9.86
CA TYR A 71 4.69 -11.30 -9.04
C TYR A 71 4.04 -12.52 -8.37
N LYS A 72 2.77 -12.83 -8.68
CA LYS A 72 1.95 -13.87 -8.02
C LYS A 72 1.85 -13.69 -6.50
N ILE A 73 1.94 -12.44 -6.03
CA ILE A 73 1.76 -12.11 -4.62
C ILE A 73 0.27 -11.94 -4.39
N ASN A 74 -0.35 -12.90 -3.71
CA ASN A 74 -1.74 -12.78 -3.28
C ASN A 74 -1.82 -11.72 -2.17
N THR A 75 -2.44 -10.59 -2.51
CA THR A 75 -2.65 -9.47 -1.59
C THR A 75 -4.12 -9.12 -1.54
N GLU A 76 -4.60 -8.82 -0.34
CA GLU A 76 -5.94 -8.32 -0.11
C GLU A 76 -5.84 -6.86 0.32
N VAL A 77 -6.58 -5.97 -0.34
CA VAL A 77 -6.65 -4.55 0.03
C VAL A 77 -7.88 -4.30 0.88
N LYS A 78 -7.68 -3.57 1.97
CA LYS A 78 -8.73 -3.11 2.86
C LYS A 78 -8.56 -1.62 3.09
N GLU A 79 -9.58 -0.84 2.76
CA GLU A 79 -9.59 0.61 3.06
C GLU A 79 -9.80 0.82 4.56
N ILE A 80 -8.96 1.65 5.16
CA ILE A 80 -8.94 1.97 6.59
C ILE A 80 -8.97 3.51 6.73
N TRP A 81 -10.15 4.12 6.57
CA TRP A 81 -10.48 5.54 6.85
C TRP A 81 -9.81 6.62 6.01
#